data_AF-A0A7J7GAC6-F1
#
_entry.id   AF-A0A7J7GAC6-F1
#
_cell.length_a   1.000
_cell.length_b   1.000
_cell.length_c   1.000
_cell.angle_alpha   90.00
_cell.angle_beta   90.00
_cell.angle_gamma   90.00
#
_symmetry.space_group_name_H-M   'P 1'
#
loop_
_entity.id
_entity.type
_entity.pdbx_description
1 polymer ?
#
loop_
_entity_poly.entity_id
_entity_poly.type
_entity_poly.pdbx_seq_one_letter_code
_entity_poly.pdbx_strand_id
1 'polypeptide(L)'
;MGREDQFKRPQNILLGTLFSKFALGPLNLKAGTGGSHSGSLKNYCESWMMNVEMNNIRGFEVVPEECIDFIGKYMTSSQYKANSEKAIEGSSFYLSSCCSFKGDGKDAWIFDIDDTLLSTLPYFKTHHFG
;
A
#
# COMPACT_ATOMS: atom_id res chain seq x y z
N MET A 1 1.32 -33.61 -16.56
CA MET A 1 1.73 -33.28 -15.18
C MET A 1 2.58 -32.02 -15.25
N GLY A 2 1.89 -30.89 -15.46
CA GLY A 2 2.51 -29.59 -15.74
C GLY A 2 2.27 -28.69 -14.55
N ARG A 3 3.37 -28.10 -14.04
CA ARG A 3 3.48 -27.08 -13.00
C ARG A 3 2.17 -26.34 -12.75
N GLU A 4 1.67 -26.47 -11.52
CA GLU A 4 0.74 -25.49 -10.95
C GLU A 4 1.39 -24.11 -11.11
N ASP A 5 0.74 -23.26 -11.88
CA ASP A 5 0.96 -21.84 -11.88
C ASP A 5 0.62 -21.35 -10.47
N GLN A 6 1.61 -21.42 -9.58
CA GLN A 6 1.61 -20.66 -8.35
C GLN A 6 1.56 -19.21 -8.78
N PHE A 7 0.34 -18.67 -8.85
CA PHE A 7 0.05 -17.26 -8.89
C PHE A 7 0.76 -16.66 -7.68
N LYS A 8 2.03 -16.31 -7.88
CA LYS A 8 2.85 -15.61 -6.91
C LYS A 8 2.08 -14.33 -6.64
N ARG A 9 1.36 -14.31 -5.52
CA ARG A 9 0.58 -13.15 -5.09
C ARG A 9 1.50 -11.94 -5.24
N PRO A 10 1.11 -10.90 -5.99
CA PRO A 10 1.89 -9.68 -5.99
C PRO A 10 1.99 -9.25 -4.53
N GLN A 11 3.22 -9.07 -4.02
CA GLN A 11 3.48 -8.62 -2.66
C GLN A 11 3.10 -7.15 -2.45
N ASN A 12 2.11 -6.67 -3.19
CA ASN A 12 1.64 -5.30 -3.16
C ASN A 12 0.40 -5.26 -2.28
N ILE A 13 0.62 -5.32 -0.97
CA ILE A 13 -0.24 -4.52 -0.10
C ILE A 13 0.15 -3.08 -0.40
N LEU A 14 -0.49 -2.56 -1.45
CA LEU A 14 -1.09 -1.25 -1.60
C LEU A 14 -0.27 0.04 -1.62
N LEU A 15 1.01 0.08 -1.24
CA LEU A 15 1.83 1.30 -1.46
C LEU A 15 3.30 1.05 -1.88
N GLY A 16 3.81 -0.19 -1.82
CA GLY A 16 5.23 -0.50 -2.05
C GLY A 16 5.84 -0.07 -3.41
N THR A 17 5.05 -0.03 -4.49
CA THR A 17 5.53 0.37 -5.83
C THR A 17 5.62 1.89 -6.03
N LEU A 18 4.92 2.69 -5.22
CA LEU A 18 4.98 4.16 -5.29
C LEU A 18 5.96 4.75 -4.26
N PHE A 19 6.15 4.11 -3.11
CA PHE A 19 6.89 4.68 -1.99
C PHE A 19 8.40 4.42 -2.01
N SER A 20 8.90 3.52 -2.86
CA SER A 20 10.35 3.22 -2.97
C SER A 20 11.21 4.39 -3.49
N LYS A 21 10.61 5.53 -3.89
CA LYS A 21 11.35 6.76 -4.26
C LYS A 21 11.06 7.99 -3.41
N PHE A 22 10.04 7.98 -2.55
CA PHE A 22 9.63 9.15 -1.78
C PHE A 22 9.50 8.80 -0.30
N ALA A 23 10.64 8.80 0.37
CA ALA A 23 10.66 8.93 1.81
C ALA A 23 10.19 10.35 2.21
N LEU A 24 9.45 10.39 3.31
CA LEU A 24 9.17 11.53 4.20
C LEU A 24 7.92 12.38 3.92
N GLY A 25 6.81 11.94 4.51
CA GLY A 25 5.78 12.81 5.06
C GLY A 25 5.25 12.19 6.36
N PRO A 26 5.12 12.95 7.48
CA PRO A 26 4.62 12.38 8.73
C PRO A 26 3.13 12.03 8.58
N LEU A 27 2.80 10.73 8.70
CA LEU A 27 1.42 10.28 8.85
C LEU A 27 0.91 10.72 10.23
N ASN A 28 -0.02 11.69 10.24
CA ASN A 28 -0.67 12.16 11.46
C ASN A 28 -1.80 11.19 11.85
N LEU A 29 -1.43 10.08 12.49
CA LEU A 29 -2.37 9.14 13.09
C LEU A 29 -2.84 9.70 14.44
N LYS A 30 -4.07 10.20 14.52
CA LYS A 30 -4.72 10.49 15.80
C LYS A 30 -4.93 9.19 16.57
N ALA A 31 -4.18 9.02 17.66
CA ALA A 31 -4.37 7.95 18.62
C ALA A 31 -5.61 8.22 19.49
N GLY A 32 -6.68 7.44 19.30
CA GLY A 32 -7.80 7.38 20.24
C GLY A 32 -7.43 6.55 21.47
N THR A 33 -7.61 7.11 22.66
CA THR A 33 -7.33 6.49 23.96
C THR A 33 -8.41 5.46 24.32
N GLY A 34 -8.03 4.18 24.41
CA GLY A 34 -8.86 3.12 24.99
C GLY A 34 -8.11 1.80 25.13
N GLY A 35 -7.88 1.35 26.38
CA GLY A 35 -7.57 -0.02 26.78
C GLY A 35 -6.16 -0.57 26.44
N SER A 36 -5.41 -0.98 27.47
CA SER A 36 -4.02 -1.48 27.42
C SER A 36 -3.77 -2.78 26.61
N HIS A 37 -4.77 -3.33 25.91
CA HIS A 37 -4.62 -4.47 24.99
C HIS A 37 -4.95 -4.11 23.54
N SER A 38 -6.02 -3.35 23.30
CA SER A 38 -6.36 -2.85 21.96
C SER A 38 -5.33 -1.86 21.42
N GLY A 39 -4.73 -1.04 22.31
CA GLY A 39 -3.64 -0.14 21.92
C GLY A 39 -2.38 -0.88 21.46
N SER A 40 -2.03 -2.01 22.11
CA SER A 40 -0.84 -2.78 21.76
C SER A 40 -1.01 -3.51 20.42
N LEU A 41 -2.17 -4.12 20.18
CA LEU A 41 -2.43 -4.82 18.91
C LEU A 41 -2.51 -3.84 17.74
N LYS A 42 -3.18 -2.69 17.92
CA LYS A 42 -3.21 -1.63 16.91
C LYS A 42 -1.81 -1.19 16.52
N ASN A 43 -0.95 -0.90 17.51
CA ASN A 43 0.43 -0.48 17.25
C ASN A 43 1.23 -1.57 16.52
N TYR A 44 1.00 -2.85 16.86
CA TYR A 44 1.62 -3.97 16.16
C TYR A 44 1.21 -4.00 14.67
N CYS A 45 -0.09 -3.93 14.37
CA CYS A 45 -0.57 -3.99 12.99
C CYS A 45 -0.19 -2.75 12.15
N GLU A 46 -0.17 -1.57 12.76
CA GLU A 46 0.36 -0.34 12.13
C GLU A 46 1.85 -0.48 11.81
N SER A 47 2.64 -0.97 12.77
CA SER A 47 4.07 -1.20 12.58
C SER A 47 4.34 -2.27 11.52
N TRP A 48 3.56 -3.36 11.53
CA TRP A 48 3.65 -4.42 10.53
C TRP A 48 3.37 -3.88 9.12
N MET A 49 2.25 -3.18 8.92
CA MET A 49 1.89 -2.54 7.64
C MET A 49 3.01 -1.60 7.18
N MET A 50 3.47 -0.71 8.05
CA MET A 50 4.53 0.24 7.71
C MET A 50 5.83 -0.46 7.29
N ASN A 51 6.21 -1.54 7.96
CA ASN A 51 7.41 -2.32 7.59
C ASN A 51 7.23 -3.13 6.30
N VAL A 52 6.01 -3.53 5.95
CA VAL A 52 5.69 -4.08 4.62
C VAL A 52 5.87 -2.99 3.56
N GLU A 53 5.30 -1.80 3.76
CA GLU A 53 5.39 -0.70 2.78
C GLU A 53 6.81 -0.16 2.58
N MET A 54 7.62 -0.15 3.65
CA MET A 54 9.05 0.19 3.58
C MET A 54 9.93 -0.96 3.07
N ASN A 55 9.34 -2.09 2.68
CA ASN A 55 10.05 -3.25 2.16
C ASN A 55 11.07 -3.84 3.16
N ASN A 56 10.81 -3.70 4.47
CA ASN A 56 11.58 -4.33 5.55
C ASN A 56 11.08 -5.76 5.84
N ILE A 57 9.76 -5.97 5.79
CA ILE A 57 9.12 -7.28 5.82
C ILE A 57 8.82 -7.70 4.38
N ARG A 58 9.32 -8.87 3.98
CA ARG A 58 9.20 -9.41 2.62
C ARG A 58 8.82 -10.88 2.69
N GLY A 59 8.32 -11.43 1.60
CA GLY A 59 8.05 -12.87 1.56
C GLY A 59 6.85 -13.29 2.41
N PHE A 60 6.08 -12.36 2.96
CA PHE A 60 4.85 -12.72 3.67
C PHE A 60 3.84 -13.21 2.65
N GLU A 61 3.14 -14.28 3.01
CA GLU A 61 2.15 -14.90 2.16
C GLU A 61 0.77 -14.30 2.42
N VAL A 62 0.42 -14.10 3.69
CA VAL A 62 -0.88 -13.59 4.13
C VAL A 62 -0.67 -12.54 5.23
N VAL A 63 -1.66 -11.67 5.42
CA VAL A 63 -1.71 -10.74 6.55
C VAL A 63 -1.77 -11.57 7.86
N PRO A 64 -1.05 -11.18 8.94
CA PRO A 64 -1.24 -11.78 10.26
C PRO A 64 -2.73 -11.77 10.65
N GLU A 65 -3.23 -12.90 11.13
CA GLU A 65 -4.66 -13.10 11.42
C GLU A 65 -5.20 -12.01 12.36
N GLU A 66 -4.42 -11.65 13.37
CA GLU A 66 -4.73 -10.61 14.35
C GLU A 66 -4.83 -9.20 13.76
N CYS A 67 -4.31 -9.00 12.53
CA CYS A 67 -4.31 -7.71 11.83
C CYS A 67 -5.33 -7.60 10.71
N ILE A 68 -6.03 -8.68 10.36
CA ILE A 68 -7.03 -8.69 9.27
C ILE A 68 -8.08 -7.57 9.47
N ASP A 69 -8.67 -7.48 10.66
CA ASP A 69 -9.67 -6.45 10.97
C ASP A 69 -9.11 -5.03 10.89
N PHE A 70 -7.84 -4.87 11.29
CA PHE A 70 -7.15 -3.58 11.21
C PHE A 70 -6.95 -3.17 9.75
N ILE A 71 -6.43 -4.09 8.91
CA ILE A 71 -6.24 -3.87 7.48
C ILE A 71 -7.59 -3.58 6.80
N GLY A 72 -8.62 -4.39 7.04
CA GLY A 72 -9.94 -4.17 6.45
C GLY A 72 -10.53 -2.79 6.77
N LYS A 73 -10.36 -2.33 8.01
CA LYS A 73 -10.75 -0.97 8.42
C LYS A 73 -9.93 0.10 7.69
N TYR A 74 -8.61 -0.05 7.62
CA TYR A 74 -7.75 0.89 6.90
C TYR A 74 -8.15 0.97 5.41
N MET A 75 -8.28 -0.17 4.75
CA MET A 75 -8.57 -0.31 3.33
C MET A 75 -9.92 0.27 2.91
N THR A 76 -10.88 0.30 3.82
CA THR A 76 -12.20 0.89 3.58
C THR A 76 -12.35 2.30 4.15
N SER A 77 -11.29 2.85 4.76
CA SER A 77 -11.30 4.18 5.37
C SER A 77 -10.95 5.30 4.40
N SER A 78 -11.23 6.54 4.81
CA SER A 78 -10.71 7.74 4.16
C SER A 78 -9.19 7.84 4.20
N GLN A 79 -8.51 7.15 5.12
CA GLN A 79 -7.05 7.18 5.23
C GLN A 79 -6.39 6.50 4.03
N TYR A 80 -6.92 5.35 3.59
CA TYR A 80 -6.41 4.67 2.39
C TYR A 80 -6.53 5.59 1.17
N LYS A 81 -7.70 6.23 0.99
CA LYS A 81 -7.91 7.22 -0.07
C LYS A 81 -6.91 8.38 0.00
N ALA A 82 -6.73 8.98 1.18
CA ALA A 82 -5.80 10.09 1.37
C ALA A 82 -4.34 9.68 1.09
N ASN A 83 -3.95 8.46 1.48
CA ASN A 83 -2.61 7.94 1.19
C ASN A 83 -2.39 7.74 -0.32
N SER A 84 -3.39 7.23 -1.06
CA SER A 84 -3.35 7.14 -2.52
C SER A 84 -3.26 8.52 -3.18
N GLU A 85 -4.04 9.50 -2.72
CA GLU A 85 -3.98 10.89 -3.21
C GLU A 85 -2.58 11.48 -3.01
N LYS A 86 -1.94 11.25 -1.86
CA LYS A 86 -0.56 11.71 -1.61
C LYS A 86 0.48 11.04 -2.50
N ALA A 87 0.31 9.77 -2.83
CA ALA A 87 1.19 9.10 -3.79
C ALA A 87 1.07 9.70 -5.21
N ILE A 88 -0.15 10.04 -5.62
CA ILE A 88 -0.43 10.70 -6.91
C ILE A 88 0.15 12.12 -6.93
N GLU A 89 -0.07 12.90 -5.87
CA GLU A 89 0.48 14.26 -5.73
C GLU A 89 2.02 14.24 -5.82
N GLY A 90 2.68 13.34 -5.08
CA GLY A 90 4.14 13.21 -5.10
C GLY A 90 4.68 12.86 -6.48
N SER A 91 4.04 11.90 -7.16
CA SER A 91 4.41 11.49 -8.52
C SER A 91 4.20 12.61 -9.54
N SER A 92 3.08 13.34 -9.43
CA SER A 92 2.76 14.48 -10.30
C SER A 92 3.72 15.64 -10.07
N PHE A 93 4.07 15.91 -8.81
CA PHE A 93 5.05 16.94 -8.48
C PHE A 93 6.43 16.60 -9.06
N TYR A 94 6.88 15.34 -8.92
CA TYR A 94 8.13 14.88 -9.52
C TYR A 94 8.15 15.07 -11.04
N LEU A 95 7.06 14.73 -11.72
CA LEU A 95 6.90 14.96 -13.15
C LEU A 95 7.06 16.41 -13.55
N SER A 96 6.40 17.29 -12.80
CA SER A 96 6.40 18.72 -13.10
C SER A 96 7.73 19.41 -12.80
N SER A 97 8.60 18.80 -11.96
CA SER A 97 9.79 19.45 -11.43
C SER A 97 11.13 18.81 -11.81
N CYS A 98 11.18 17.51 -12.12
CA CYS A 98 12.44 16.79 -12.29
C CYS A 98 12.95 16.75 -13.74
N CYS A 99 12.06 16.79 -14.74
CA CYS A 99 12.42 16.45 -16.11
C CYS A 99 11.91 17.49 -17.10
N SER A 100 12.82 18.03 -17.92
CA SER A 100 12.44 18.77 -19.12
C SER A 100 12.12 17.78 -20.23
N PHE A 101 10.84 17.70 -20.59
CA PHE A 101 10.39 16.89 -21.74
C PHE A 101 11.09 17.36 -23.01
N LYS A 102 11.77 16.45 -23.71
CA LYS A 102 12.56 16.78 -24.91
C LYS A 102 11.69 16.94 -26.16
N GLY A 103 10.44 16.51 -26.11
CA GLY A 103 9.51 16.56 -27.25
C GLY A 103 9.88 15.58 -28.37
N ASP A 104 10.71 14.58 -28.10
CA ASP A 104 11.13 13.57 -29.08
C ASP A 104 10.21 12.34 -29.14
N GLY A 105 9.12 12.37 -28.37
CA GLY A 105 8.12 11.30 -28.30
C GLY A 105 8.58 10.05 -27.55
N LYS A 106 9.71 10.11 -26.82
CA LYS A 106 10.26 8.96 -26.09
C LYS A 106 9.98 8.97 -24.59
N ASP A 107 9.36 10.03 -24.10
CA ASP A 107 8.96 10.16 -22.70
C ASP A 107 7.77 9.22 -22.42
N ALA A 108 7.95 8.25 -21.53
CA ALA A 108 6.95 7.22 -21.23
C ALA A 108 6.81 6.99 -19.73
N TRP A 109 5.60 6.62 -19.32
CA TRP A 109 5.23 6.27 -17.94
C TRP A 109 4.71 4.85 -17.91
N ILE A 110 5.20 4.09 -16.94
CA ILE A 110 4.85 2.68 -16.78
C ILE A 110 4.06 2.57 -15.48
N PHE A 111 2.87 2.00 -15.57
CA PHE A 111 1.99 1.74 -14.44
C PHE A 111 1.76 0.24 -14.33
N ASP A 112 1.68 -0.25 -13.10
CA ASP A 112 1.08 -1.54 -12.81
C ASP A 112 -0.45 -1.46 -12.94
N ILE A 113 -1.14 -2.59 -13.02
CA ILE A 113 -2.60 -2.66 -13.17
C ILE A 113 -3.26 -2.86 -11.82
N ASP A 114 -3.02 -4.00 -11.19
CA ASP A 114 -3.72 -4.41 -9.97
C ASP A 114 -3.26 -3.56 -8.77
N ASP A 115 -4.24 -3.01 -8.05
CA ASP A 115 -4.09 -2.09 -6.93
C ASP A 115 -3.28 -0.81 -7.20
N THR A 116 -3.04 -0.52 -8.49
CA THR A 116 -2.43 0.73 -8.97
C THR A 116 -3.42 1.51 -9.84
N LEU A 117 -3.89 0.90 -10.94
CA LEU A 117 -4.91 1.48 -11.82
C LEU A 117 -6.31 0.91 -11.54
N LEU A 118 -6.37 -0.36 -11.13
CA LEU A 118 -7.60 -1.09 -10.86
C LEU A 118 -7.56 -1.69 -9.46
N SER A 119 -8.55 -1.39 -8.62
CA SER A 119 -8.59 -1.91 -7.26
C SER A 119 -9.07 -3.37 -7.20
N THR A 120 -8.32 -4.23 -6.51
CA THR A 120 -8.71 -5.61 -6.17
C THR A 120 -9.48 -5.68 -4.85
N LEU A 121 -9.65 -4.55 -4.16
CA LEU A 121 -10.34 -4.46 -2.87
C LEU A 121 -11.75 -5.08 -2.85
N PRO A 122 -12.59 -4.96 -3.90
CA PRO A 122 -13.88 -5.65 -3.91
C PRO A 122 -13.76 -7.17 -3.76
N TYR A 123 -12.74 -7.77 -4.37
CA TYR A 123 -12.46 -9.20 -4.23
C TYR A 123 -12.05 -9.52 -2.78
N PHE A 124 -11.04 -8.83 -2.24
CA PHE A 124 -10.55 -9.09 -0.88
C PHE A 124 -11.57 -8.82 0.21
N LYS A 125 -12.49 -7.89 0.01
CA LYS A 125 -13.60 -7.64 0.94
C LYS A 125 -14.50 -8.87 1.13
N THR A 126 -14.65 -9.69 0.09
CA THR A 126 -15.40 -10.97 0.15
C THR A 126 -14.55 -12.15 0.61
N HIS A 127 -13.23 -11.98 0.71
CA HIS A 127 -12.25 -12.97 1.15
C HIS A 127 -11.51 -12.50 2.41
N HIS A 128 -12.21 -11.81 3.32
CA HIS A 128 -11.70 -11.43 4.64
C HIS A 128 -10.37 -10.65 4.65
N PHE A 129 -10.09 -9.82 3.65
CA PHE A 129 -8.90 -8.93 3.60
C PHE A 129 -7.55 -9.65 3.78
N GLY A 130 -7.49 -10.95 3.44
CA GLY A 130 -6.28 -11.77 3.45
C GLY A 130 -6.35 -12.87 2.40
#